data_AF-A0A4Q3F9P7-F1
#
_entry.id   AF-A0A4Q3F9P7-F1
#
_cell.length_a   1.000
_cell.length_b   1.000
_cell.length_c   1.000
_cell.angle_alpha   90.00
_cell.angle_beta   90.00
_cell.angle_gamma   90.00
#
_symmetry.space_group_name_H-M   'P 1'
#
loop_
_entity.id
_entity.type
_entity.pdbx_description
1 polymer ?
#
loop_
_entity_poly.entity_id
_entity_poly.type
_entity_poly.pdbx_seq_one_letter_code
_entity_poly.pdbx_strand_id
1 'polypeptide(L)'
;MQFREITGQDATKQRLIATVKENRVSHAQLFLGPEGSGSLALAVAYAQYISCENKQENDSCGECNSCRKYQKLVHPDLHFSYPFFAKHKDDTALTFVDQWRKAFLKNPYLNLDEWRSYLDAANKQANINIAECHQIIRKLSFKPFESEYKILIMWLPEYLDKEGNTLLKIIEEPAQKTLFLLVAESQDDILNTILSRTQLVKIPALKDADVQQYLEQHHQTEDLAAQIAYLSNGNLTSALHMIARNDSSYHELFARWLRLCFTNDGLKLIDFTEQVAKLGRENQKNFLQYGMCFIRECGMLISGARSLVHLPEKELVVAQNMAAKVLT
;
A
#
# COMPACT_ATOMS: atom_id res chain seq x y z
N MET A 1 4.91 11.03 -11.35
CA MET A 1 5.47 10.71 -10.04
C MET A 1 6.99 10.59 -10.13
N GLN A 2 7.69 11.33 -9.29
CA GLN A 2 9.15 11.33 -9.18
C GLN A 2 9.60 10.56 -7.94
N PHE A 3 10.84 10.07 -7.91
CA PHE A 3 11.37 9.36 -6.74
C PHE A 3 11.42 10.25 -5.49
N ARG A 4 11.68 11.54 -5.65
CA ARG A 4 11.67 12.52 -4.55
C ARG A 4 10.30 12.72 -3.88
N GLU A 5 9.21 12.37 -4.56
CA GLU A 5 7.85 12.49 -4.02
C GLU A 5 7.47 11.29 -3.13
N ILE A 6 8.29 10.23 -3.13
CA ILE A 6 8.05 9.02 -2.34
C ILE A 6 8.79 9.14 -1.02
N THR A 7 8.07 8.97 0.08
CA THR A 7 8.62 8.90 1.45
C THR A 7 9.58 7.73 1.63
N GLY A 8 10.76 7.99 2.22
CA GLY A 8 11.75 6.98 2.59
C GLY A 8 12.31 6.17 1.40
N GLN A 9 12.64 4.90 1.65
CA GLN A 9 13.07 3.91 0.63
C GLN A 9 14.35 4.27 -0.17
N ASP A 10 15.25 5.08 0.38
CA ASP A 10 16.40 5.62 -0.36
C ASP A 10 17.31 4.54 -0.94
N ALA A 11 17.60 3.48 -0.19
CA ALA A 11 18.41 2.37 -0.67
C ALA A 11 17.78 1.67 -1.89
N THR A 12 16.45 1.49 -1.88
CA THR A 12 15.72 0.87 -2.98
C THR A 12 15.67 1.80 -4.19
N LYS A 13 15.40 3.10 -4.00
CA LYS A 13 15.46 4.11 -5.07
C LYS A 13 16.81 4.10 -5.78
N GLN A 14 17.90 4.14 -5.02
CA GLN A 14 19.26 4.12 -5.56
C GLN A 14 19.56 2.84 -6.33
N ARG A 15 19.14 1.68 -5.82
CA ARG A 15 19.27 0.41 -6.53
C ARG A 15 18.51 0.39 -7.86
N LEU A 16 17.28 0.88 -7.88
CA LEU A 16 16.47 0.97 -9.10
C LEU A 16 17.12 1.91 -10.13
N ILE A 17 17.59 3.07 -9.70
CA ILE A 17 18.31 4.02 -10.56
C ILE A 17 19.55 3.36 -11.18
N ALA A 18 20.35 2.65 -10.37
CA ALA A 18 21.53 1.94 -10.86
C ALA A 18 21.18 0.90 -11.93
N THR A 19 20.11 0.12 -11.75
CA THR A 19 19.71 -0.89 -12.75
C THR A 19 19.38 -0.29 -14.12
N VAL A 20 18.82 0.92 -14.18
CA VAL A 20 18.56 1.62 -15.44
C VAL A 20 19.85 2.18 -16.04
N LYS A 21 20.70 2.82 -15.22
CA LYS A 21 21.99 3.37 -15.68
C LYS A 21 22.91 2.30 -16.28
N GLU A 22 22.87 1.10 -15.72
CA GLU A 22 23.70 -0.03 -16.16
C GLU A 22 23.05 -0.85 -17.28
N ASN A 23 21.85 -0.48 -17.75
CA ASN A 23 21.06 -1.25 -18.71
C ASN A 23 20.80 -2.71 -18.26
N ARG A 24 20.58 -2.92 -16.96
CA ARG A 24 20.33 -4.23 -16.33
C ARG A 24 18.90 -4.37 -15.80
N VAL A 25 17.94 -3.75 -16.48
CA VAL A 25 16.52 -3.82 -16.10
C VAL A 25 15.98 -5.22 -16.43
N SER A 26 15.56 -5.96 -15.40
CA SER A 26 14.88 -7.25 -15.58
C SER A 26 13.53 -7.05 -16.26
N HIS A 27 13.18 -7.96 -17.17
CA HIS A 27 11.90 -7.92 -17.89
C HIS A 27 10.69 -8.18 -16.96
N ALA A 28 10.90 -8.87 -15.85
CA ALA A 28 9.89 -9.08 -14.82
C ALA A 28 10.48 -8.84 -13.42
N GLN A 29 9.84 -7.97 -12.65
CA GLN A 29 10.24 -7.61 -11.30
C GLN A 29 9.04 -7.70 -10.36
N LEU A 30 9.27 -8.23 -9.16
CA LEU A 30 8.28 -8.30 -8.09
C LEU A 30 8.70 -7.34 -6.97
N PHE A 31 7.99 -6.23 -6.85
CA PHE A 31 8.10 -5.25 -5.80
C PHE A 31 7.30 -5.79 -4.61
N LEU A 32 7.98 -6.39 -3.64
CA LEU A 32 7.37 -6.99 -2.46
C LEU A 32 7.58 -6.05 -1.26
N GLY A 33 6.50 -5.48 -0.75
CA GLY A 33 6.54 -4.69 0.47
C GLY A 33 5.16 -4.56 1.11
N PRO A 34 5.08 -4.47 2.45
CA PRO A 34 3.82 -4.45 3.17
C PRO A 34 2.94 -3.26 2.76
N GLU A 35 1.64 -3.34 3.04
CA GLU A 35 0.69 -2.24 2.86
C GLU A 35 1.25 -0.92 3.42
N GLY A 36 1.09 0.18 2.68
CA GLY A 36 1.57 1.50 3.09
C GLY A 36 3.07 1.76 2.95
N SER A 37 3.88 0.78 2.53
CA SER A 37 5.34 0.95 2.31
C SER A 37 5.72 1.82 1.11
N GLY A 38 4.76 2.11 0.22
CA GLY A 38 4.97 2.88 -1.00
C GLY A 38 5.40 2.06 -2.22
N SER A 39 5.28 0.72 -2.18
CA SER A 39 5.68 -0.17 -3.28
C SER A 39 5.05 0.19 -4.62
N LEU A 40 3.76 0.52 -4.64
CA LEU A 40 3.05 0.91 -5.86
C LEU A 40 3.54 2.26 -6.41
N ALA A 41 3.66 3.25 -5.53
CA ALA A 41 4.22 4.56 -5.88
C ALA A 41 5.64 4.42 -6.45
N LEU A 42 6.47 3.55 -5.85
CA LEU A 42 7.81 3.26 -6.30
C LEU A 42 7.86 2.61 -7.69
N ALA A 43 6.96 1.66 -7.97
CA ALA A 43 6.84 1.07 -9.30
C ALA A 43 6.45 2.10 -10.36
N VAL A 44 5.54 3.02 -10.04
CA VAL A 44 5.13 4.11 -10.96
C VAL A 44 6.26 5.11 -11.18
N ALA A 45 6.98 5.53 -10.14
CA ALA A 45 8.14 6.41 -10.27
C ALA A 45 9.27 5.75 -11.07
N TYR A 46 9.51 4.46 -10.86
CA TYR A 46 10.49 3.69 -11.61
C TYR A 46 10.13 3.56 -13.09
N ALA A 47 8.86 3.28 -13.40
CA ALA A 47 8.36 3.28 -14.78
C ALA A 47 8.52 4.65 -15.44
N GLN A 48 8.21 5.75 -14.73
CA GLN A 48 8.44 7.11 -15.21
C GLN A 48 9.93 7.36 -15.46
N TYR A 49 10.82 6.90 -14.59
CA TYR A 49 12.27 7.05 -14.77
C TYR A 49 12.77 6.32 -16.01
N ILE A 50 12.33 5.07 -16.24
CA ILE A 50 12.66 4.28 -17.44
C ILE A 50 12.22 5.01 -18.72
N SER A 51 10.97 5.48 -18.76
CA SER A 51 10.40 6.16 -19.94
C SER A 51 10.83 7.62 -20.11
N CYS A 52 11.54 8.20 -19.14
CA CYS A 52 11.97 9.59 -19.20
C CYS A 52 12.98 9.83 -20.34
N GLU A 53 12.75 10.87 -21.15
CA GLU A 53 13.64 11.26 -22.25
C GLU A 53 14.93 11.91 -21.72
N ASN A 54 14.81 12.73 -20.67
CA ASN A 54 15.92 13.47 -20.06
C ASN A 54 16.17 12.99 -18.62
N LYS A 55 16.61 11.74 -18.46
CA LYS A 55 16.90 11.14 -17.14
C LYS A 55 17.95 11.98 -16.40
N GLN A 56 17.66 12.34 -15.15
CA GLN A 56 18.62 13.01 -14.26
C GLN A 56 19.41 11.96 -13.47
N GLU A 57 20.39 12.42 -12.71
CA GLU A 57 21.25 11.54 -11.92
C GLU A 57 20.45 10.68 -10.94
N ASN A 58 19.47 11.26 -10.24
CA ASN A 58 18.73 10.58 -9.18
C ASN A 58 17.21 10.54 -9.41
N ASP A 59 16.70 11.10 -10.52
CA ASP A 59 15.27 11.16 -10.78
C ASP A 59 14.96 11.37 -12.27
N SER A 60 13.68 11.28 -12.63
CA SER A 60 13.18 11.71 -13.92
C SER A 60 13.08 13.24 -14.00
N CYS A 61 13.18 13.85 -15.18
CA CYS A 61 13.14 15.32 -15.31
C CYS A 61 11.81 15.95 -14.85
N GLY A 62 10.70 15.23 -14.97
CA GLY A 62 9.37 15.73 -14.59
C GLY A 62 8.71 16.68 -15.61
N GLU A 63 9.43 17.11 -16.65
CA GLU A 63 8.95 18.13 -17.60
C GLU A 63 8.84 17.67 -19.05
N CYS A 64 9.52 16.58 -19.46
CA CYS A 64 9.43 16.05 -20.83
C CYS A 64 8.02 15.52 -21.13
N ASN A 65 7.71 15.30 -22.42
CA ASN A 65 6.38 14.86 -22.85
C ASN A 65 5.99 13.54 -22.18
N SER A 66 6.90 12.56 -22.13
CA SER A 66 6.66 11.31 -21.39
C SER A 66 6.34 11.57 -19.90
N CYS A 67 7.18 12.34 -19.19
CA CYS A 67 6.97 12.63 -17.76
C CYS A 67 5.61 13.32 -17.48
N ARG A 68 5.21 14.28 -18.31
CA ARG A 68 3.90 14.95 -18.18
C ARG A 68 2.71 13.98 -18.34
N LYS A 69 2.84 12.99 -19.22
CA LYS A 69 1.84 11.93 -19.39
C LYS A 69 1.82 10.96 -18.22
N TYR A 70 3.00 10.62 -17.67
CA TYR A 70 3.12 9.81 -16.46
C TYR A 70 2.52 10.49 -15.23
N GLN A 71 2.69 11.81 -15.05
CA GLN A 71 2.05 12.57 -13.97
C GLN A 71 0.52 12.47 -13.98
N LYS A 72 -0.08 12.23 -15.15
CA LYS A 72 -1.53 12.03 -15.30
C LYS A 72 -1.93 10.57 -15.49
N LEU A 73 -0.97 9.64 -15.50
CA LEU A 73 -1.15 8.21 -15.79
C LEU A 73 -1.86 7.94 -17.13
N VAL A 74 -1.54 8.76 -18.15
CA VAL A 74 -2.11 8.67 -19.52
C VAL A 74 -1.07 8.29 -20.57
N HIS A 75 0.11 7.84 -20.15
CA HIS A 75 1.16 7.43 -21.09
C HIS A 75 0.70 6.21 -21.90
N PRO A 76 0.79 6.22 -23.25
CA PRO A 76 0.23 5.16 -24.09
C PRO A 76 0.88 3.79 -23.86
N ASP A 77 2.17 3.78 -23.50
CA ASP A 77 2.94 2.58 -23.19
C ASP A 77 2.94 2.19 -21.70
N LEU A 78 2.17 2.90 -20.87
CA LEU A 78 1.96 2.55 -19.47
C LEU A 78 0.61 1.85 -19.33
N HIS A 79 0.65 0.63 -18.84
CA HIS A 79 -0.54 -0.18 -18.60
C HIS A 79 -0.65 -0.52 -17.12
N PHE A 80 -1.88 -0.50 -16.61
CA PHE A 80 -2.18 -0.92 -15.26
C PHE A 80 -3.08 -2.14 -15.28
N SER A 81 -2.82 -3.05 -14.34
CA SER A 81 -3.74 -4.09 -13.92
C SER A 81 -3.84 -4.04 -12.40
N TYR A 82 -5.04 -4.22 -11.87
CA TYR A 82 -5.34 -4.12 -10.44
C TYR A 82 -6.62 -4.91 -10.15
N PRO A 83 -6.88 -5.30 -8.90
CA PRO A 83 -8.12 -5.99 -8.56
C PRO A 83 -9.33 -5.07 -8.80
N PHE A 84 -10.39 -5.61 -9.38
CA PHE A 84 -11.64 -4.87 -9.60
C PHE A 84 -12.85 -5.74 -9.26
N PHE A 85 -14.03 -5.12 -9.19
CA PHE A 85 -15.30 -5.82 -8.94
C PHE A 85 -16.06 -5.99 -10.24
N ALA A 86 -15.83 -7.12 -10.91
CA ALA A 86 -16.52 -7.43 -12.16
C ALA A 86 -18.06 -7.40 -11.98
N LYS A 87 -18.74 -6.57 -12.77
CA LYS A 87 -20.19 -6.60 -12.96
C LYS A 87 -20.55 -7.53 -14.12
N HIS A 88 -19.70 -7.56 -15.15
CA HIS A 88 -19.80 -8.42 -16.33
C HIS A 88 -18.54 -9.28 -16.48
N LYS A 89 -18.65 -10.41 -17.19
CA LYS A 89 -17.52 -11.33 -17.40
C LYS A 89 -16.36 -10.70 -18.18
N ASP A 90 -16.65 -9.73 -19.03
CA ASP A 90 -15.69 -9.07 -19.90
C ASP A 90 -15.15 -7.75 -19.29
N ASP A 91 -15.51 -7.45 -18.05
CA ASP A 91 -14.94 -6.29 -17.35
C ASP A 91 -13.44 -6.50 -17.14
N THR A 92 -12.69 -5.42 -17.35
CA THR A 92 -11.23 -5.37 -17.28
C THR A 92 -10.80 -4.12 -16.51
N ALA A 93 -9.52 -3.99 -16.20
CA ALA A 93 -8.98 -2.81 -15.53
C ALA A 93 -9.29 -1.52 -16.29
N LEU A 94 -9.38 -1.56 -17.63
CA LEU A 94 -9.74 -0.41 -18.46
C LEU A 94 -11.11 0.18 -18.14
N THR A 95 -12.08 -0.66 -17.78
CA THR A 95 -13.44 -0.20 -17.45
C THR A 95 -13.43 0.79 -16.27
N PHE A 96 -12.40 0.71 -15.41
CA PHE A 96 -12.28 1.49 -14.19
C PHE A 96 -11.08 2.46 -14.20
N VAL A 97 -10.50 2.73 -15.38
CA VAL A 97 -9.25 3.50 -15.48
C VAL A 97 -9.37 4.93 -14.96
N ASP A 98 -10.52 5.59 -15.14
CA ASP A 98 -10.71 6.96 -14.70
C ASP A 98 -10.83 7.05 -13.16
N GLN A 99 -11.50 6.07 -12.54
CA GLN A 99 -11.55 5.92 -11.09
C GLN A 99 -10.16 5.63 -10.55
N TRP A 100 -9.41 4.72 -11.18
CA TRP A 100 -8.05 4.35 -10.77
C TRP A 100 -7.13 5.55 -10.75
N ARG A 101 -7.13 6.34 -11.83
CA ARG A 101 -6.33 7.56 -11.92
C ARG A 101 -6.68 8.55 -10.82
N LYS A 102 -7.97 8.77 -10.56
CA LYS A 102 -8.42 9.67 -9.48
C LYS A 102 -8.01 9.16 -8.10
N ALA A 103 -8.06 7.86 -7.86
CA ALA A 103 -7.67 7.25 -6.60
C ALA A 103 -6.16 7.38 -6.37
N PHE A 104 -5.35 6.92 -7.33
CA PHE A 104 -3.89 6.97 -7.21
C PHE A 104 -3.32 8.39 -7.15
N LEU A 105 -3.84 9.32 -7.96
CA LEU A 105 -3.36 10.70 -7.94
C LEU A 105 -3.76 11.44 -6.65
N LYS A 106 -4.81 11.00 -5.95
CA LYS A 106 -5.19 11.54 -4.65
C LYS A 106 -4.32 10.96 -3.54
N ASN A 107 -4.12 9.65 -3.53
CA ASN A 107 -3.29 8.95 -2.56
C ASN A 107 -2.45 7.86 -3.25
N PRO A 108 -1.14 8.09 -3.48
CA PRO A 108 -0.24 7.09 -4.05
C PRO A 108 -0.01 5.86 -3.17
N TYR A 109 -0.38 5.96 -1.89
CA TYR A 109 -0.28 4.92 -0.88
C TYR A 109 -1.63 4.26 -0.61
N LEU A 110 -2.56 4.32 -1.56
CA LEU A 110 -3.87 3.71 -1.38
C LEU A 110 -3.77 2.20 -1.11
N ASN A 111 -4.69 1.70 -0.30
CA ASN A 111 -4.90 0.27 -0.10
C ASN A 111 -6.17 -0.20 -0.84
N LEU A 112 -6.45 -1.50 -0.77
CA LEU A 112 -7.62 -2.08 -1.44
C LEU A 112 -8.95 -1.51 -0.93
N ASP A 113 -9.03 -1.15 0.36
CA ASP A 113 -10.24 -0.62 0.97
C ASP A 113 -10.54 0.81 0.51
N GLU A 114 -9.50 1.66 0.39
CA GLU A 114 -9.61 2.95 -0.27
C GLU A 114 -10.01 2.79 -1.73
N TRP A 115 -9.36 1.89 -2.47
CA TRP A 115 -9.70 1.61 -3.86
C TRP A 115 -11.17 1.19 -4.01
N ARG A 116 -11.66 0.33 -3.11
CA ARG A 116 -13.06 -0.12 -3.09
C ARG A 116 -14.04 1.05 -2.95
N SER A 117 -13.69 2.09 -2.21
CA SER A 117 -14.56 3.27 -2.04
C SER A 117 -14.80 4.02 -3.36
N TYR A 118 -13.86 3.95 -4.32
CA TYR A 118 -14.00 4.57 -5.64
C TYR A 118 -14.88 3.78 -6.60
N LEU A 119 -15.09 2.48 -6.33
CA LEU A 119 -15.82 1.58 -7.21
C LEU A 119 -17.31 1.44 -6.86
N ASP A 120 -17.77 2.08 -5.78
CA ASP A 120 -19.15 2.03 -5.26
C ASP A 120 -19.72 0.60 -5.24
N ALA A 121 -18.85 -0.36 -4.87
CA ALA A 121 -19.14 -1.78 -4.94
C ALA A 121 -19.51 -2.31 -3.56
N ALA A 122 -20.80 -2.58 -3.35
CA ALA A 122 -21.29 -3.24 -2.15
C ALA A 122 -20.80 -4.71 -2.09
N ASN A 123 -19.92 -5.02 -1.13
CA ASN A 123 -19.54 -6.36 -0.66
C ASN A 123 -19.10 -7.42 -1.69
N LYS A 124 -18.80 -7.05 -2.94
CA LYS A 124 -18.25 -7.99 -3.91
C LYS A 124 -16.77 -8.27 -3.59
N GLN A 125 -16.31 -9.47 -3.93
CA GLN A 125 -14.90 -9.83 -3.82
C GLN A 125 -14.15 -9.27 -5.03
N ALA A 126 -13.01 -8.62 -4.79
CA ALA A 126 -12.15 -8.14 -5.86
C ALA A 126 -11.44 -9.34 -6.51
N ASN A 127 -11.21 -9.29 -7.82
CA ASN A 127 -10.41 -10.27 -8.53
C ASN A 127 -9.72 -9.67 -9.75
N ILE A 128 -8.71 -10.37 -10.26
CA ILE A 128 -8.11 -10.15 -11.57
C ILE A 128 -8.51 -11.34 -12.44
N ASN A 129 -9.54 -11.16 -13.26
CA ASN A 129 -10.17 -12.26 -14.00
C ASN A 129 -9.36 -12.69 -15.25
N ILE A 130 -9.76 -13.80 -15.86
CA ILE A 130 -9.14 -14.29 -17.10
C ILE A 130 -9.25 -13.31 -18.28
N ALA A 131 -10.34 -12.52 -18.34
CA ALA A 131 -10.55 -11.53 -19.39
C ALA A 131 -9.48 -10.42 -19.34
N GLU A 132 -9.12 -9.98 -18.14
CA GLU A 132 -8.01 -9.07 -17.88
C GLU A 132 -6.68 -9.67 -18.32
N CYS A 133 -6.43 -10.94 -18.00
CA CYS A 133 -5.20 -11.63 -18.41
C CYS A 133 -5.06 -11.68 -19.94
N HIS A 134 -6.12 -12.03 -20.65
CA HIS A 134 -6.13 -12.00 -22.12
C HIS A 134 -5.96 -10.58 -22.69
N GLN A 135 -6.53 -9.57 -22.02
CA GLN A 135 -6.36 -8.18 -22.41
C GLN A 135 -4.90 -7.72 -22.23
N ILE A 136 -4.24 -8.10 -21.15
CA ILE A 136 -2.81 -7.84 -20.90
C ILE A 136 -1.97 -8.43 -22.03
N ILE A 137 -2.14 -9.72 -22.34
CA ILE A 137 -1.41 -10.40 -23.41
C ILE A 137 -1.59 -9.65 -24.74
N ARG A 138 -2.82 -9.26 -25.07
CA ARG A 138 -3.12 -8.52 -26.30
C ARG A 138 -2.38 -7.17 -26.33
N LYS A 139 -2.47 -6.36 -25.28
CA LYS A 139 -1.83 -5.02 -25.21
C LYS A 139 -0.30 -5.08 -25.31
N LEU A 140 0.30 -6.05 -24.62
CA LEU A 140 1.74 -6.23 -24.56
C LEU A 140 2.34 -6.88 -25.81
N SER A 141 1.52 -7.46 -26.69
CA SER A 141 1.99 -7.99 -27.99
C SER A 141 2.31 -6.91 -29.02
N PHE A 142 1.74 -5.71 -28.88
CA PHE A 142 2.06 -4.58 -29.76
C PHE A 142 3.42 -3.95 -29.41
N LYS A 143 4.07 -3.31 -30.38
CA LYS A 143 5.29 -2.53 -30.13
C LYS A 143 5.00 -1.31 -29.23
N PRO A 144 6.02 -0.80 -28.50
CA PRO A 144 5.93 0.51 -27.85
C PRO A 144 5.64 1.61 -28.86
N PHE A 145 4.84 2.60 -28.47
CA PHE A 145 4.38 3.69 -29.34
C PHE A 145 5.28 4.93 -29.22
N GLU A 146 5.57 5.38 -28.00
CA GLU A 146 6.31 6.62 -27.72
C GLU A 146 7.55 6.40 -26.86
N SER A 147 7.56 5.42 -25.95
CA SER A 147 8.72 5.15 -25.09
C SER A 147 9.54 3.96 -25.57
N GLU A 148 10.77 3.87 -25.05
CA GLU A 148 11.64 2.74 -25.35
C GLU A 148 11.02 1.41 -24.89
N TYR A 149 10.44 1.39 -23.69
CA TYR A 149 9.81 0.22 -23.11
C TYR A 149 8.29 0.39 -23.02
N LYS A 150 7.57 -0.72 -23.15
CA LYS A 150 6.18 -0.85 -22.73
C LYS A 150 6.14 -1.46 -21.34
N ILE A 151 5.41 -0.85 -20.42
CA ILE A 151 5.46 -1.21 -19.00
C ILE A 151 4.06 -1.58 -18.54
N LEU A 152 3.91 -2.78 -17.99
CA LEU A 152 2.75 -3.18 -17.21
C LEU A 152 3.08 -3.07 -15.72
N ILE A 153 2.30 -2.27 -15.00
CA ILE A 153 2.27 -2.29 -13.54
C ILE A 153 1.05 -3.09 -13.11
N MET A 154 1.27 -4.21 -12.44
CA MET A 154 0.22 -5.04 -11.87
C MET A 154 0.23 -4.88 -10.35
N TRP A 155 -0.79 -4.24 -9.81
CA TRP A 155 -0.96 -4.11 -8.38
C TRP A 155 -1.77 -5.28 -7.84
N LEU A 156 -1.31 -5.83 -6.72
CA LEU A 156 -1.90 -6.96 -6.01
C LEU A 156 -2.09 -8.23 -6.88
N PRO A 157 -1.00 -8.82 -7.44
CA PRO A 157 -1.05 -10.06 -8.21
C PRO A 157 -1.61 -11.27 -7.43
N GLU A 158 -1.70 -11.18 -6.09
CA GLU A 158 -2.37 -12.13 -5.20
C GLU A 158 -3.82 -12.41 -5.64
N TYR A 159 -4.46 -11.45 -6.31
CA TYR A 159 -5.84 -11.55 -6.78
C TYR A 159 -5.99 -12.22 -8.16
N LEU A 160 -4.90 -12.74 -8.75
CA LEU A 160 -4.94 -13.54 -9.98
C LEU A 160 -5.51 -14.94 -9.75
N ASP A 161 -5.32 -15.51 -8.56
CA ASP A 161 -5.62 -16.92 -8.27
C ASP A 161 -5.05 -17.83 -9.40
N LYS A 162 -5.77 -18.87 -9.83
CA LYS A 162 -5.38 -19.74 -10.94
C LYS A 162 -5.26 -19.06 -12.31
N GLU A 163 -5.91 -17.91 -12.53
CA GLU A 163 -5.94 -17.24 -13.84
C GLU A 163 -4.56 -16.68 -14.22
N GLY A 164 -3.70 -16.41 -13.22
CA GLY A 164 -2.32 -15.98 -13.43
C GLY A 164 -1.48 -16.95 -14.26
N ASN A 165 -1.84 -18.24 -14.32
CA ASN A 165 -1.14 -19.21 -15.16
C ASN A 165 -1.18 -18.87 -16.66
N THR A 166 -2.18 -18.10 -17.10
CA THR A 166 -2.27 -17.63 -18.49
C THR A 166 -1.16 -16.64 -18.85
N LEU A 167 -0.58 -15.94 -17.87
CA LEU A 167 0.46 -14.95 -18.06
C LEU A 167 1.88 -15.54 -18.05
N LEU A 168 2.07 -16.82 -17.71
CA LEU A 168 3.39 -17.41 -17.53
C LEU A 168 4.28 -17.29 -18.77
N LYS A 169 3.71 -17.55 -19.96
CA LYS A 169 4.45 -17.49 -21.22
C LYS A 169 4.99 -16.09 -21.51
N ILE A 170 4.19 -15.05 -21.26
CA ILE A 170 4.58 -13.66 -21.56
C ILE A 170 5.48 -13.07 -20.46
N ILE A 171 5.40 -13.57 -19.23
CA ILE A 171 6.31 -13.19 -18.15
C ILE A 171 7.71 -13.81 -18.39
N GLU A 172 7.76 -15.06 -18.86
CA GLU A 172 9.02 -15.78 -19.13
C GLU A 172 9.74 -15.27 -20.38
N GLU A 173 8.99 -15.07 -21.47
CA GLU A 173 9.52 -14.60 -22.75
C GLU A 173 8.66 -13.43 -23.28
N PRO A 174 8.80 -12.23 -22.67
CA PRO A 174 8.06 -11.07 -23.12
C PRO A 174 8.47 -10.62 -24.52
N ALA A 175 7.59 -9.88 -25.18
CA ALA A 175 7.95 -9.16 -26.40
C ALA A 175 9.11 -8.20 -26.15
N GLN A 176 9.88 -7.88 -27.21
CA GLN A 176 11.02 -6.98 -27.09
C GLN A 176 10.62 -5.65 -26.45
N LYS A 177 11.42 -5.21 -25.48
CA LYS A 177 11.21 -3.98 -24.71
C LYS A 177 9.88 -3.92 -23.95
N THR A 178 9.42 -5.06 -23.42
CA THR A 178 8.29 -5.12 -22.49
C THR A 178 8.76 -5.42 -21.08
N LEU A 179 8.24 -4.68 -20.09
CA LEU A 179 8.56 -4.81 -18.67
C LEU A 179 7.30 -5.10 -17.85
N PHE A 180 7.41 -6.04 -16.91
CA PHE A 180 6.42 -6.36 -15.89
C PHE A 180 6.91 -5.88 -14.53
N LEU A 181 6.16 -4.98 -13.92
CA LEU A 181 6.34 -4.53 -12.54
C LEU A 181 5.16 -5.03 -11.72
N LEU A 182 5.34 -6.17 -11.06
CA LEU A 182 4.34 -6.73 -10.14
C LEU A 182 4.53 -6.09 -8.77
N VAL A 183 3.47 -5.60 -8.15
CA VAL A 183 3.51 -4.94 -6.84
C VAL A 183 2.65 -5.74 -5.88
N ALA A 184 3.31 -6.39 -4.91
CA ALA A 184 2.72 -7.35 -3.99
C ALA A 184 2.94 -6.94 -2.53
N GLU A 185 2.00 -7.34 -1.69
CA GLU A 185 2.07 -7.18 -0.24
C GLU A 185 2.49 -8.48 0.45
N SER A 186 2.11 -9.62 -0.12
CA SER A 186 2.37 -10.95 0.42
C SER A 186 2.92 -11.87 -0.65
N GLN A 187 4.07 -12.48 -0.38
CA GLN A 187 4.67 -13.44 -1.30
C GLN A 187 3.91 -14.78 -1.29
N ASP A 188 3.36 -15.17 -0.15
CA ASP A 188 2.74 -16.49 0.06
C ASP A 188 1.41 -16.64 -0.68
N ASP A 189 0.78 -15.51 -1.01
CA ASP A 189 -0.50 -15.45 -1.74
C ASP A 189 -0.31 -15.41 -3.27
N ILE A 190 0.93 -15.49 -3.76
CA ILE A 190 1.25 -15.45 -5.20
C ILE A 190 1.59 -16.86 -5.69
N LEU A 191 1.17 -17.18 -6.91
CA LEU A 191 1.57 -18.41 -7.58
C LEU A 191 3.10 -18.54 -7.65
N ASN A 192 3.65 -19.63 -7.11
CA ASN A 192 5.07 -19.97 -7.19
C ASN A 192 5.63 -19.96 -8.64
N THR A 193 4.79 -20.28 -9.62
CA THR A 193 5.14 -20.25 -11.05
C THR A 193 5.41 -18.84 -11.59
N ILE A 194 4.77 -17.81 -11.01
CA ILE A 194 5.05 -16.40 -11.28
C ILE A 194 6.30 -15.98 -10.52
N LEU A 195 6.38 -16.30 -9.22
CA LEU A 195 7.52 -15.93 -8.37
C LEU A 195 8.86 -16.38 -8.98
N SER A 196 8.92 -17.61 -9.48
CA SER A 196 10.14 -18.19 -10.06
C SER A 196 10.65 -17.47 -11.32
N ARG A 197 9.80 -16.66 -11.97
CA ARG A 197 10.10 -15.91 -13.20
C ARG A 197 10.27 -14.41 -12.95
N THR A 198 10.23 -13.97 -11.69
CA THR A 198 10.36 -12.55 -11.34
C THR A 198 11.62 -12.29 -10.55
N GLN A 199 12.25 -11.14 -10.80
CA GLN A 199 13.31 -10.64 -9.95
C GLN A 199 12.71 -9.95 -8.72
N LEU A 200 12.97 -10.47 -7.53
CA LEU A 200 12.47 -9.89 -6.28
C LEU A 200 13.18 -8.56 -5.95
N VAL A 201 12.38 -7.53 -5.72
CA VAL A 201 12.76 -6.23 -5.17
C VAL A 201 12.04 -6.08 -3.83
N LYS A 202 12.76 -6.32 -2.73
CA LYS A 202 12.21 -6.16 -1.38
C LYS A 202 12.11 -4.69 -1.00
N ILE A 203 10.95 -4.30 -0.50
CA ILE A 203 10.63 -2.94 -0.05
C ILE A 203 10.24 -3.07 1.42
N PRO A 204 11.09 -2.61 2.36
CA PRO A 204 10.77 -2.67 3.78
C PRO A 204 9.59 -1.75 4.12
N ALA A 205 8.97 -1.96 5.28
CA ALA A 205 8.09 -0.95 5.86
C ALA A 205 8.84 0.40 6.03
N LEU A 206 8.11 1.51 6.02
CA LEU A 206 8.72 2.82 6.25
C LEU A 206 9.24 2.91 7.69
N LYS A 207 10.30 3.69 7.89
CA LYS A 207 10.77 3.98 9.23
C LYS A 207 9.85 5.02 9.87
N ASP A 208 9.70 4.98 11.18
CA ASP A 208 8.89 5.94 11.93
C ASP A 208 9.33 7.38 11.64
N ALA A 209 10.64 7.64 11.52
CA ALA A 209 11.17 8.95 11.15
C ALA A 209 10.68 9.42 9.77
N ASP A 210 10.60 8.52 8.78
CA ASP A 210 10.14 8.85 7.43
C ASP A 210 8.63 9.16 7.45
N VAL A 211 7.85 8.37 8.20
CA VAL A 211 6.41 8.59 8.37
C VAL A 211 6.17 9.92 9.09
N GLN A 212 6.84 10.16 10.21
CA GLN A 212 6.72 11.41 10.98
C GLN A 212 7.01 12.63 10.10
N GLN A 213 8.13 12.62 9.37
CA GLN A 213 8.51 13.71 8.47
C GLN A 213 7.42 13.96 7.42
N TYR A 214 6.83 12.90 6.86
CA TYR A 214 5.73 13.03 5.91
C TYR A 214 4.49 13.67 6.54
N LEU A 215 4.13 13.29 7.77
CA LEU A 215 2.96 13.84 8.47
C LEU A 215 3.17 15.33 8.83
N GLU A 216 4.37 15.71 9.27
CA GLU A 216 4.73 17.11 9.55
C GLU A 216 4.64 18.00 8.30
N GLN A 217 5.10 17.49 7.15
CA GLN A 217 4.95 18.18 5.87
C GLN A 217 3.49 18.38 5.45
N HIS A 218 2.58 17.56 5.97
CA HIS A 218 1.13 17.65 5.75
C HIS A 218 0.39 18.34 6.91
N HIS A 219 1.06 19.32 7.55
CA HIS A 219 0.50 20.24 8.54
C HIS A 219 0.06 19.60 9.88
N GLN A 220 0.69 18.50 10.29
CA GLN A 220 0.52 17.95 11.64
C GLN A 220 1.52 18.55 12.63
N THR A 221 1.16 18.55 13.93
CA THR A 221 2.11 18.91 14.99
C THR A 221 3.14 17.80 15.17
N GLU A 222 4.36 18.15 15.58
CA GLU A 222 5.47 17.21 15.82
C GLU A 222 5.06 16.05 16.76
N ASP A 223 4.41 16.37 17.88
CA ASP A 223 3.97 15.37 18.86
C ASP A 223 2.96 14.37 18.27
N LEU A 224 1.98 14.86 17.50
CA LEU A 224 0.95 14.01 16.89
C LEU A 224 1.54 13.18 15.75
N ALA A 225 2.45 13.77 14.96
CA ALA A 225 3.14 13.09 13.89
C ALA A 225 4.01 11.94 14.42
N ALA A 226 4.77 12.16 15.49
CA ALA A 226 5.58 11.13 16.15
C ALA A 226 4.71 9.98 16.70
N GLN A 227 3.59 10.32 17.35
CA GLN A 227 2.62 9.34 17.83
C GLN A 227 2.08 8.48 16.68
N ILE A 228 1.53 9.12 15.65
CA ILE A 228 0.88 8.42 14.53
C ILE A 228 1.91 7.58 13.78
N ALA A 229 3.12 8.10 13.57
CA ALA A 229 4.20 7.37 12.91
C ALA A 229 4.48 6.05 13.64
N TYR A 230 4.60 6.10 14.97
CA TYR A 230 4.81 4.92 15.79
C TYR A 230 3.63 3.93 15.72
N LEU A 231 2.39 4.41 15.91
CA LEU A 231 1.20 3.56 15.88
C LEU A 231 0.98 2.90 14.51
N SER A 232 1.41 3.57 13.44
CA SER A 232 1.28 3.08 12.08
C SER A 232 2.24 1.95 11.73
N ASN A 233 3.31 1.73 12.53
CA ASN A 233 4.34 0.71 12.30
C ASN A 233 4.87 0.70 10.84
N GLY A 234 5.11 1.88 10.27
CA GLY A 234 5.60 2.02 8.89
C GLY A 234 4.56 1.87 7.79
N ASN A 235 3.27 1.75 8.13
CA ASN A 235 2.15 1.78 7.17
C ASN A 235 1.61 3.21 7.02
N LEU A 236 1.98 3.88 5.93
CA LEU A 236 1.56 5.27 5.69
C LEU A 236 0.05 5.42 5.47
N THR A 237 -0.61 4.40 4.92
CA THR A 237 -2.06 4.39 4.71
C THR A 237 -2.79 4.44 6.04
N SER A 238 -2.37 3.63 7.01
CA SER A 238 -2.88 3.66 8.38
C SER A 238 -2.65 5.02 9.02
N ALA A 239 -1.45 5.61 8.87
CA ALA A 239 -1.13 6.93 9.40
C ALA A 239 -2.06 8.04 8.83
N LEU A 240 -2.32 8.03 7.52
CA LEU A 240 -3.22 8.97 6.86
C LEU A 240 -4.67 8.83 7.37
N HIS A 241 -5.13 7.60 7.60
CA HIS A 241 -6.45 7.35 8.18
C HIS A 241 -6.58 7.85 9.62
N MET A 242 -5.53 7.73 10.43
CA MET A 242 -5.47 8.24 11.81
C MET A 242 -5.59 9.77 11.83
N ILE A 243 -4.92 10.48 10.91
CA ILE A 243 -5.08 11.94 10.75
C ILE A 243 -6.52 12.29 10.38
N ALA A 244 -7.07 11.65 9.34
CA ALA A 244 -8.36 12.02 8.79
C ALA A 244 -9.53 11.87 9.78
N ARG A 245 -9.36 11.04 10.82
CA ARG A 245 -10.41 10.70 11.79
C ARG A 245 -10.28 11.38 13.15
N ASN A 246 -9.25 12.20 13.38
CA ASN A 246 -8.99 12.86 14.66
C ASN A 246 -8.98 11.85 15.84
N ASP A 247 -7.89 11.06 15.89
CA ASP A 247 -7.72 9.75 16.55
C ASP A 247 -8.04 9.64 18.05
N SER A 248 -8.36 10.75 18.72
CA SER A 248 -8.92 10.77 20.08
C SER A 248 -10.09 9.79 20.29
N SER A 249 -10.84 9.45 19.23
CA SER A 249 -11.98 8.52 19.29
C SER A 249 -11.60 7.06 19.58
N TYR A 250 -10.57 6.49 18.93
CA TYR A 250 -10.27 5.06 19.09
C TYR A 250 -9.60 4.76 20.43
N HIS A 251 -8.71 5.63 20.90
CA HIS A 251 -8.15 5.50 22.24
C HIS A 251 -9.24 5.48 23.31
N GLU A 252 -10.16 6.46 23.28
CA GLU A 252 -11.26 6.55 24.24
C GLU A 252 -12.19 5.34 24.15
N LEU A 253 -12.53 4.92 22.93
CA LEU A 253 -13.36 3.75 22.67
C LEU A 253 -12.71 2.46 23.18
N PHE A 254 -11.41 2.28 22.95
CA PHE A 254 -10.64 1.11 23.38
C PHE A 254 -10.44 1.10 24.89
N ALA A 255 -10.06 2.24 25.49
CA ALA A 255 -9.94 2.38 26.94
C ALA A 255 -11.29 2.16 27.65
N ARG A 256 -12.41 2.54 27.04
CA ARG A 256 -13.76 2.24 27.52
C ARG A 256 -14.06 0.74 27.41
N TRP A 257 -13.76 0.11 26.27
CA TRP A 257 -13.94 -1.33 26.07
C TRP A 257 -13.19 -2.14 27.14
N LEU A 258 -11.91 -1.83 27.32
CA LEU A 258 -11.04 -2.45 28.31
C LEU A 258 -11.57 -2.31 29.74
N ARG A 259 -12.07 -1.12 30.10
CA ARG A 259 -12.70 -0.89 31.41
C ARG A 259 -13.95 -1.75 31.60
N LEU A 260 -14.81 -1.84 30.58
CA LEU A 260 -16.02 -2.68 30.63
C LEU A 260 -15.67 -4.15 30.82
N CYS A 261 -14.67 -4.66 30.07
CA CYS A 261 -14.13 -6.00 30.23
C CYS A 261 -13.61 -6.25 31.65
N PHE A 262 -12.84 -5.30 32.21
CA PHE A 262 -12.30 -5.42 33.57
C PHE A 262 -13.39 -5.42 34.66
N THR A 263 -14.43 -4.60 34.50
CA THR A 263 -15.56 -4.55 35.45
C THR A 263 -16.54 -5.73 35.31
N ASN A 264 -16.38 -6.55 34.27
CA ASN A 264 -17.26 -7.68 33.93
C ASN A 264 -18.75 -7.31 33.82
N ASP A 265 -19.04 -6.11 33.30
CA ASP A 265 -20.41 -5.62 33.08
C ASP A 265 -20.95 -6.13 31.74
N GLY A 266 -21.54 -7.34 31.77
CA GLY A 266 -22.00 -8.05 30.57
C GLY A 266 -23.05 -7.30 29.75
N LEU A 267 -23.96 -6.56 30.39
CA LEU A 267 -25.00 -5.78 29.68
C LEU A 267 -24.38 -4.63 28.90
N LYS A 268 -23.49 -3.85 29.52
CA LYS A 268 -22.80 -2.76 28.83
C LYS A 268 -21.82 -3.24 27.76
N LEU A 269 -21.27 -4.45 27.90
CA LEU A 269 -20.46 -5.07 26.87
C LEU A 269 -21.28 -5.39 25.62
N ILE A 270 -22.49 -5.92 25.77
CA ILE A 270 -23.40 -6.17 24.65
C ILE A 270 -23.73 -4.83 23.94
N ASP A 271 -24.11 -3.80 24.69
CA ASP A 271 -24.39 -2.46 24.14
C ASP A 271 -23.18 -1.88 23.40
N PHE A 272 -21.97 -2.09 23.94
CA PHE A 272 -20.73 -1.68 23.29
C PHE A 272 -20.52 -2.42 21.97
N THR A 273 -20.72 -3.75 21.94
CA THR A 273 -20.58 -4.53 20.70
C THR A 273 -21.57 -4.10 19.64
N GLU A 274 -22.81 -3.74 19.99
CA GLU A 274 -23.77 -3.19 19.04
C GLU A 274 -23.35 -1.82 18.48
N GLN A 275 -22.74 -0.97 19.32
CA GLN A 275 -22.18 0.31 18.86
C GLN A 275 -21.02 0.11 17.88
N VAL A 276 -20.10 -0.81 18.18
CA VAL A 276 -18.98 -1.13 17.30
C VAL A 276 -19.45 -1.84 16.03
N ALA A 277 -20.49 -2.68 16.10
CA ALA A 277 -21.08 -3.34 14.93
C ALA A 277 -21.65 -2.34 13.91
N LYS A 278 -22.10 -1.17 14.38
CA LYS A 278 -22.56 -0.06 13.51
C LYS A 278 -21.41 0.68 12.84
N LEU A 279 -20.19 0.57 13.37
CA LEU A 279 -19.00 1.04 12.66
C LEU A 279 -18.80 0.11 11.46
N GLY A 280 -18.79 0.65 10.24
CA GLY A 280 -18.54 -0.17 9.04
C GLY A 280 -17.27 -1.03 9.16
N ARG A 281 -17.17 -2.11 8.39
CA ARG A 281 -16.10 -3.13 8.47
C ARG A 281 -14.69 -2.55 8.64
N GLU A 282 -14.36 -1.49 7.89
CA GLU A 282 -13.05 -0.84 7.96
C GLU A 282 -12.76 -0.16 9.30
N ASN A 283 -13.78 0.48 9.89
CA ASN A 283 -13.65 1.10 11.20
C ASN A 283 -13.44 0.05 12.29
N GLN A 284 -14.06 -1.14 12.16
CA GLN A 284 -13.85 -2.25 13.08
C GLN A 284 -12.42 -2.80 12.96
N LYS A 285 -11.92 -3.00 11.73
CA LYS A 285 -10.55 -3.44 11.47
C LYS A 285 -9.54 -2.47 12.09
N ASN A 286 -9.71 -1.17 11.88
CA ASN A 286 -8.82 -0.14 12.44
C ASN A 286 -8.88 -0.09 13.98
N PHE A 287 -10.07 -0.20 14.57
CA PHE A 287 -10.22 -0.29 16.03
C PHE A 287 -9.45 -1.48 16.62
N LEU A 288 -9.55 -2.65 15.99
CA LEU A 288 -8.82 -3.84 16.42
C LEU A 288 -7.31 -3.70 16.22
N GLN A 289 -6.87 -3.09 15.11
CA GLN A 289 -5.45 -2.79 14.86
C GLN A 289 -4.86 -1.84 15.92
N TYR A 290 -5.59 -0.78 16.27
CA TYR A 290 -5.21 0.09 17.39
C TYR A 290 -5.06 -0.72 18.67
N GLY A 291 -6.03 -1.58 18.97
CA GLY A 291 -6.00 -2.44 20.15
C GLY A 291 -4.80 -3.39 20.19
N MET A 292 -4.44 -4.01 19.07
CA MET A 292 -3.24 -4.86 18.96
C MET A 292 -1.96 -4.06 19.25
N CYS A 293 -1.85 -2.84 18.71
CA CYS A 293 -0.72 -1.97 19.00
C CYS A 293 -0.67 -1.61 20.48
N PHE A 294 -1.78 -1.18 21.07
CA PHE A 294 -1.86 -0.84 22.49
C PHE A 294 -1.48 -2.00 23.41
N ILE A 295 -1.94 -3.22 23.11
CA ILE A 295 -1.59 -4.42 23.89
C ILE A 295 -0.11 -4.78 23.72
N ARG A 296 0.47 -4.61 22.53
CA ARG A 296 1.92 -4.75 22.32
C ARG A 296 2.69 -3.80 23.23
N GLU A 297 2.27 -2.54 23.33
CA GLU A 297 2.91 -1.56 24.22
C GLU A 297 2.81 -1.93 25.70
N CYS A 298 1.65 -2.44 26.12
CA CYS A 298 1.50 -3.00 27.47
C CYS A 298 2.48 -4.15 27.71
N GLY A 299 2.67 -5.04 26.72
CA GLY A 299 3.66 -6.12 26.77
C GLY A 299 5.10 -5.60 26.90
N MET A 300 5.45 -4.54 26.18
CA MET A 300 6.77 -3.89 26.27
C MET A 300 7.00 -3.23 27.64
N LEU A 301 5.96 -2.65 28.25
CA LEU A 301 6.02 -2.14 29.62
C LEU A 301 6.25 -3.27 30.64
N ILE A 302 5.56 -4.40 30.49
CA ILE A 302 5.69 -5.57 31.38
C ILE A 302 7.08 -6.19 31.27
N SER A 303 7.67 -6.25 30.08
CA SER A 303 9.01 -6.80 29.85
C SER A 303 10.15 -5.91 30.33
N GLY A 304 9.85 -4.69 30.82
CA GLY A 304 10.83 -3.73 31.30
C GLY A 304 11.48 -2.89 30.19
N ALA A 305 11.07 -3.04 28.93
CA ALA A 305 11.60 -2.32 27.78
C ALA A 305 10.97 -0.92 27.60
N ARG A 306 10.93 -0.12 28.68
CA ARG A 306 10.24 1.19 28.70
C ARG A 306 10.75 2.19 27.66
N SER A 307 12.03 2.10 27.29
CA SER A 307 12.64 2.97 26.27
C SER A 307 12.11 2.72 24.86
N LEU A 308 11.37 1.63 24.65
CA LEU A 308 10.77 1.26 23.36
C LEU A 308 9.25 1.56 23.31
N VAL A 309 8.69 2.08 24.41
CA VAL A 309 7.26 2.40 24.52
C VAL A 309 7.05 3.85 24.14
N HIS A 310 6.28 4.08 23.09
CA HIS A 310 6.03 5.40 22.54
C HIS A 310 4.53 5.70 22.48
N LEU A 311 3.91 5.67 23.66
CA LEU A 311 2.54 6.12 23.86
C LEU A 311 2.53 7.59 24.31
N PRO A 312 1.58 8.42 23.83
CA PRO A 312 1.37 9.75 24.38
C PRO A 312 1.06 9.68 25.87
N GLU A 313 1.32 10.77 26.58
CA GLU A 313 1.19 10.83 28.04
C GLU A 313 -0.16 10.31 28.56
N LYS A 314 -1.26 10.66 27.89
CA LYS A 314 -2.61 10.17 28.26
C LYS A 314 -2.76 8.66 28.09
N GLU A 315 -2.28 8.10 26.99
CA GLU A 315 -2.40 6.66 26.70
C GLU A 315 -1.42 5.84 27.54
N LEU A 316 -0.23 6.38 27.78
CA LEU A 316 0.80 5.78 28.61
C LEU A 316 0.31 5.55 30.03
N VAL A 317 -0.43 6.51 30.62
CA VAL A 317 -1.02 6.34 31.96
C VAL A 317 -2.03 5.18 31.98
N VAL A 318 -2.84 5.04 30.93
CA VAL A 318 -3.79 3.91 30.82
C VAL A 318 -3.04 2.59 30.68
N ALA A 319 -2.03 2.54 29.81
CA ALA A 319 -1.22 1.35 29.57
C ALA A 319 -0.43 0.92 30.81
N GLN A 320 0.15 1.86 31.56
CA GLN A 320 0.83 1.58 32.83
C GLN A 320 -0.13 1.00 33.87
N ASN A 321 -1.33 1.56 33.99
CA ASN A 321 -2.35 1.02 34.90
C ASN A 321 -2.78 -0.39 34.50
N MET A 322 -2.93 -0.67 33.20
CA MET A 322 -3.25 -2.00 32.70
C MET A 322 -2.13 -3.01 32.94
N ALA A 323 -0.90 -2.65 32.57
CA ALA A 323 0.28 -3.48 32.75
C ALA A 323 0.51 -3.84 34.23
N ALA A 324 0.22 -2.93 35.17
CA ALA A 324 0.45 -3.15 36.59
C ALA A 324 -0.71 -3.84 37.34
N LYS A 325 -1.95 -3.80 36.83
CA LYS A 325 -3.15 -4.23 37.58
C LYS A 325 -3.96 -5.33 36.90
N VAL A 326 -3.76 -5.56 35.61
CA VAL A 326 -4.66 -6.40 34.79
C VAL A 326 -3.91 -7.52 34.07
N LEU A 327 -2.69 -7.26 33.60
CA LEU A 327 -1.94 -8.17 32.74
C LEU A 327 -0.79 -8.92 33.44
N THR A 328 -0.58 -8.66 34.74
CA THR A 328 0.36 -9.35 35.63
C THR A 328 -0.40 -10.14 36.68
#